data_AF-A0A419GHH7-F1
#
_entry.id   AF-A0A419GHH7-F1
#
_cell.length_a   1.000
_cell.length_b   1.000
_cell.length_c   1.000
_cell.angle_alpha   90.00
_cell.angle_beta   90.00
_cell.angle_gamma   90.00
#
_symmetry.space_group_name_H-M   'P 1'
#
loop_
_entity.id
_entity.type
_entity.pdbx_description
1 polymer ?
#
loop_
_entity_poly.entity_id
_entity_poly.type
_entity_poly.pdbx_seq_one_letter_code
_entity_poly.pdbx_strand_id
1 'polypeptide(L)'
;MSVIKSCNQLAKIIRDGNYKIVGIDGKDGAGKSTIARKVSSELKIRHINLDDYVEKHSGTYVPNIKNEELLAAINSSNNPLIIEGVCLLAIMEKFNLKPDLSVYVKKMDRYGFWHDRDECDLEEDVDDFILKEKKCLRSFAEFEARLEGARMSTENIEFPLSEEIIKYQAYHDLLTGLPNRALFTIYLDLEISQA
;
A
#
# COMPACT_ATOMS: atom_id res chain seq x y z
N MET A 1 -15.60 -9.62 -7.62
CA MET A 1 -15.11 -8.95 -6.39
C MET A 1 -16.22 -8.10 -5.81
N SER A 2 -16.37 -8.04 -4.47
CA SER A 2 -17.25 -7.08 -3.81
C SER A 2 -16.54 -5.73 -3.68
N VAL A 3 -17.23 -4.65 -4.04
CA VAL A 3 -16.76 -3.28 -3.80
C VAL A 3 -17.33 -2.79 -2.47
N ILE A 4 -16.45 -2.51 -1.53
CA ILE A 4 -16.73 -1.90 -0.24
C ILE A 4 -16.60 -0.38 -0.40
N LYS A 5 -17.64 0.34 0.02
CA LYS A 5 -17.73 1.80 -0.16
C LYS A 5 -17.62 2.59 1.15
N SER A 6 -17.53 1.91 2.30
CA SER A 6 -17.47 2.58 3.60
C SER A 6 -16.77 1.74 4.67
N CYS A 7 -16.19 2.42 5.67
CA CYS A 7 -15.56 1.76 6.82
C CYS A 7 -16.54 0.86 7.58
N ASN A 8 -17.79 1.31 7.77
CA ASN A 8 -18.83 0.54 8.46
C ASN A 8 -19.13 -0.79 7.74
N GLN A 9 -19.14 -0.78 6.39
CA GLN A 9 -19.35 -1.99 5.61
C GLN A 9 -18.15 -2.95 5.77
N LEU A 10 -16.91 -2.43 5.74
CA LEU A 10 -15.72 -3.24 6.01
C LEU A 10 -15.75 -3.83 7.44
N ALA A 11 -16.06 -3.01 8.43
CA ALA A 11 -16.14 -3.42 9.83
C ALA A 11 -17.18 -4.53 10.03
N LYS A 12 -18.34 -4.41 9.38
CA LYS A 12 -19.36 -5.46 9.39
C LYS A 12 -18.85 -6.77 8.77
N ILE A 13 -18.21 -6.69 7.60
CA ILE A 13 -17.62 -7.88 6.95
C ILE A 13 -16.61 -8.57 7.87
N ILE A 14 -15.74 -7.79 8.52
CA ILE A 14 -14.73 -8.35 9.43
C ILE A 14 -15.39 -9.02 10.63
N ARG A 15 -16.38 -8.35 11.23
CA ARG A 15 -17.11 -8.84 12.40
C ARG A 15 -17.84 -10.16 12.12
N ASP A 16 -18.48 -10.25 10.95
CA ASP A 16 -19.30 -11.41 10.57
C ASP A 16 -18.46 -12.58 10.01
N GLY A 17 -17.25 -12.30 9.49
CA GLY A 17 -16.43 -13.26 8.75
C GLY A 17 -15.47 -14.12 9.57
N ASN A 18 -15.37 -13.92 10.89
CA ASN A 18 -14.47 -14.67 11.79
C ASN A 18 -12.99 -14.73 11.30
N TYR A 19 -12.50 -13.64 10.72
CA TYR A 19 -11.12 -13.52 10.24
C TYR A 19 -10.15 -13.29 11.40
N LYS A 20 -8.96 -13.89 11.36
CA LYS A 20 -7.90 -13.65 12.35
C LYS A 20 -6.95 -12.55 11.89
N ILE A 21 -6.59 -12.55 10.60
CA ILE A 21 -5.71 -11.55 9.99
C ILE A 21 -6.44 -10.90 8.83
N VAL A 22 -6.67 -9.59 8.97
CA VAL A 22 -7.19 -8.76 7.89
C VAL A 22 -6.02 -7.93 7.34
N GLY A 23 -5.67 -8.13 6.08
CA GLY A 23 -4.63 -7.37 5.39
C GLY A 23 -5.24 -6.21 4.61
N ILE A 24 -4.76 -4.99 4.85
CA ILE A 24 -5.13 -3.78 4.09
C ILE A 24 -3.93 -3.31 3.29
N ASP A 25 -4.04 -3.44 1.98
CA ASP A 25 -2.99 -3.15 1.00
C ASP A 25 -3.44 -2.03 0.06
N GLY A 26 -2.52 -1.51 -0.75
CA GLY A 26 -2.74 -0.35 -1.61
C GLY A 26 -1.48 0.51 -1.76
N LYS A 27 -1.46 1.31 -2.82
CA LYS A 27 -0.36 2.25 -3.06
C LYS A 27 -0.18 3.26 -1.94
N ASP A 28 1.02 3.83 -1.84
CA ASP A 28 1.27 4.96 -0.96
C ASP A 28 0.27 6.11 -1.21
N GLY A 29 -0.14 6.78 -0.13
CA GLY A 29 -1.14 7.86 -0.21
C GLY A 29 -2.58 7.42 -0.56
N ALA A 30 -2.87 6.12 -0.72
CA ALA A 30 -4.22 5.63 -1.04
C ALA A 30 -5.24 5.72 0.12
N GLY A 31 -4.79 5.99 1.35
CA GLY A 31 -5.65 6.10 2.53
C GLY A 31 -5.80 4.83 3.39
N LYS A 32 -4.92 3.84 3.19
CA LYS A 32 -4.87 2.57 3.95
C LYS A 32 -4.90 2.79 5.46
N SER A 33 -3.92 3.52 6.00
CA SER A 33 -3.78 3.75 7.44
C SER A 33 -4.99 4.48 8.03
N THR A 34 -5.66 5.33 7.25
CA THR A 34 -6.91 6.00 7.66
C THR A 34 -8.05 4.99 7.82
N ILE A 35 -8.26 4.10 6.85
CA ILE A 35 -9.28 3.05 6.92
C ILE A 35 -8.95 2.07 8.04
N ALA A 36 -7.70 1.58 8.08
CA ALA A 36 -7.23 0.62 9.06
C ALA A 36 -7.46 1.14 10.49
N ARG A 37 -7.14 2.42 10.75
CA ARG A 37 -7.38 3.08 12.05
C ARG A 37 -8.87 3.22 12.38
N LYS A 38 -9.70 3.69 11.43
CA LYS A 38 -11.16 3.82 11.64
C LYS A 38 -11.79 2.47 11.97
N VAL A 39 -11.51 1.45 11.16
CA VAL A 39 -12.10 0.11 11.31
C VAL A 39 -11.60 -0.62 12.56
N SER A 40 -10.30 -0.57 12.85
CA SER A 40 -9.74 -1.17 14.07
C SER A 40 -10.31 -0.52 15.33
N SER A 41 -10.47 0.81 15.33
CA SER A 41 -11.09 1.54 16.43
C SER A 41 -12.56 1.14 16.64
N GLU A 42 -13.34 1.04 15.56
CA GLU A 42 -14.74 0.60 15.62
C GLU A 42 -14.87 -0.82 16.19
N LEU A 43 -14.02 -1.73 15.74
CA LEU A 43 -14.04 -3.14 16.15
C LEU A 43 -13.30 -3.40 17.46
N LYS A 44 -12.57 -2.42 18.00
CA LYS A 44 -11.67 -2.56 19.16
C LYS A 44 -10.67 -3.70 18.98
N ILE A 45 -10.18 -3.88 17.76
CA ILE A 45 -9.18 -4.89 17.41
C ILE A 45 -7.80 -4.26 17.23
N ARG A 46 -6.76 -5.07 17.32
CA ARG A 46 -5.39 -4.60 17.16
C ARG A 46 -5.14 -4.14 15.72
N HIS A 47 -4.36 -3.09 15.58
CA HIS A 47 -3.89 -2.56 14.31
C HIS A 47 -2.37 -2.54 14.30
N ILE A 48 -1.76 -3.04 13.22
CA ILE A 48 -0.32 -3.06 12.97
C ILE A 48 -0.08 -2.30 11.66
N ASN A 49 0.65 -1.20 11.72
CA ASN A 49 1.20 -0.53 10.54
C ASN A 49 2.59 -1.11 10.27
N LEU A 50 2.81 -1.68 9.08
CA LEU A 50 4.10 -2.26 8.71
C LEU A 50 5.23 -1.22 8.70
N ASP A 51 4.93 0.06 8.43
CA ASP A 51 5.93 1.13 8.43
C ASP A 51 6.59 1.34 9.81
N ASP A 52 5.90 0.99 10.90
CA ASP A 52 6.46 1.05 12.26
C ASP A 52 7.58 0.01 12.48
N TYR A 53 7.65 -1.00 11.62
CA TYR A 53 8.58 -2.11 11.68
C TYR A 53 9.64 -2.06 10.58
N VAL A 54 9.73 -0.99 9.78
CA VAL A 54 10.78 -0.84 8.76
C VAL A 54 11.95 -0.04 9.33
N GLU A 55 13.19 -0.47 9.05
CA GLU A 55 14.36 0.35 9.34
C GLU A 55 14.35 1.61 8.47
N LYS A 56 14.27 2.77 9.13
CA LYS A 56 14.20 4.07 8.46
C LYS A 56 15.50 4.36 7.72
N HIS A 57 15.40 5.07 6.59
CA HIS A 57 16.53 5.51 5.77
C HIS A 57 17.39 4.40 5.15
N SER A 58 16.86 3.18 5.08
CA SER A 58 17.54 2.01 4.49
C SER A 58 17.43 1.93 2.97
N GLY A 59 16.52 2.69 2.36
CA GLY A 59 16.34 2.78 0.90
C GLY A 59 15.52 1.65 0.27
N THR A 60 15.16 0.59 1.02
CA THR A 60 14.25 -0.48 0.58
C THR A 60 13.29 -0.86 1.72
N TYR A 61 12.18 -1.51 1.39
CA TYR A 61 11.05 -1.75 2.30
C TYR A 61 11.03 -3.18 2.85
N VAL A 62 10.79 -4.19 2.00
CA VAL A 62 10.63 -5.60 2.40
C VAL A 62 11.92 -6.20 2.99
N PRO A 63 13.12 -5.91 2.46
CA PRO A 63 14.37 -6.39 3.05
C PRO A 63 14.60 -5.87 4.47
N ASN A 64 14.22 -4.62 4.74
CA ASN A 64 14.52 -3.92 6.00
C ASN A 64 13.37 -3.94 7.01
N ILE A 65 12.43 -4.86 6.85
CA ILE A 65 11.42 -5.12 7.89
C ILE A 65 12.08 -5.83 9.07
N LYS A 66 11.82 -5.35 10.28
CA LYS A 66 12.29 -5.89 11.56
C LYS A 66 11.52 -7.16 11.89
N ASN A 67 11.99 -8.26 11.31
CA ASN A 67 11.30 -9.56 11.31
C ASN A 67 10.86 -10.03 12.70
N GLU A 68 11.75 -9.99 13.68
CA GLU A 68 11.48 -10.50 15.04
C GLU A 68 10.44 -9.64 15.76
N GLU A 69 10.58 -8.30 15.69
CA GLU A 69 9.65 -7.36 16.31
C GLU A 69 8.24 -7.49 15.72
N LEU A 70 8.14 -7.62 14.39
CA LEU A 70 6.87 -7.76 13.68
C LEU A 70 6.19 -9.10 14.00
N LEU A 71 6.93 -10.22 13.95
CA LEU A 71 6.38 -11.53 14.30
C LEU A 71 5.92 -11.57 15.76
N ALA A 72 6.67 -10.98 16.69
CA ALA A 72 6.25 -10.87 18.08
C ALA A 72 4.96 -10.03 18.22
N ALA A 73 4.83 -8.94 17.44
CA ALA A 73 3.63 -8.12 17.43
C ALA A 73 2.40 -8.87 16.87
N ILE A 74 2.57 -9.65 15.80
CA ILE A 74 1.51 -10.48 15.21
C ILE A 74 1.09 -11.58 16.22
N ASN A 75 2.05 -12.32 16.77
CA ASN A 75 1.80 -13.48 17.63
C ASN A 75 1.28 -13.12 19.03
N SER A 76 1.46 -11.87 19.48
CA SER A 76 0.97 -11.42 20.79
C SER A 76 -0.54 -11.11 20.81
N SER A 77 -1.23 -11.23 19.68
CA SER A 77 -2.69 -11.06 19.61
C SER A 77 -3.42 -12.40 19.58
N ASN A 78 -4.24 -12.66 20.59
CA ASN A 78 -5.23 -13.76 20.56
C ASN A 78 -6.54 -13.37 19.86
N ASN A 79 -6.70 -12.07 19.55
CA ASN A 79 -7.87 -11.52 18.86
C ASN A 79 -7.56 -11.29 17.38
N PRO A 80 -8.60 -11.16 16.53
CA PRO A 80 -8.45 -10.63 15.18
C PRO A 80 -7.61 -9.36 15.17
N LEU A 81 -6.81 -9.18 14.12
CA LEU A 81 -5.97 -8.00 13.95
C LEU A 81 -5.96 -7.54 12.50
N ILE A 82 -5.77 -6.23 12.33
CA ILE A 82 -5.57 -5.58 11.03
C ILE A 82 -4.07 -5.33 10.86
N ILE A 83 -3.52 -5.74 9.72
CA ILE A 83 -2.19 -5.37 9.27
C ILE A 83 -2.35 -4.50 8.03
N GLU A 84 -1.61 -3.40 7.94
CA GLU A 84 -1.60 -2.54 6.75
C GLU A 84 -0.17 -2.16 6.32
N GLY A 85 0.03 -2.02 5.00
CA GLY A 85 1.28 -1.51 4.43
C GLY A 85 1.30 -1.58 2.91
N VAL A 86 2.29 -0.93 2.28
CA VAL A 86 2.40 -0.80 0.80
C VAL A 86 2.88 -2.06 0.07
N CYS A 87 3.55 -2.97 0.79
CA CYS A 87 4.05 -4.26 0.27
C CYS A 87 3.54 -5.43 1.13
N LEU A 88 2.30 -5.33 1.61
CA LEU A 88 1.78 -6.22 2.65
C LEU A 88 1.89 -7.71 2.27
N LEU A 89 1.49 -8.09 1.05
CA LEU A 89 1.50 -9.49 0.66
C LEU A 89 2.91 -10.07 0.58
N ALA A 90 3.89 -9.29 0.12
CA ALA A 90 5.28 -9.72 0.06
C ALA A 90 5.87 -9.95 1.46
N ILE A 91 5.53 -9.08 2.41
CA ILE A 91 5.93 -9.24 3.81
C ILE A 91 5.25 -10.46 4.43
N MET A 92 3.96 -10.67 4.17
CA MET A 92 3.24 -11.84 4.68
C MET A 92 3.79 -13.15 4.11
N GLU A 93 4.09 -13.19 2.82
CA GLU A 93 4.73 -14.33 2.15
C GLU A 93 6.11 -14.64 2.73
N LYS A 94 6.93 -13.61 3.01
CA LYS A 94 8.22 -13.74 3.70
C LYS A 94 8.10 -14.48 5.05
N PHE A 95 6.97 -14.34 5.75
CA PHE A 95 6.69 -15.04 7.01
C PHE A 95 5.87 -16.32 6.86
N ASN A 96 5.59 -16.76 5.62
CA ASN A 96 4.67 -17.86 5.32
C ASN A 96 3.28 -17.67 5.98
N LEU A 97 2.84 -16.42 6.07
CA LEU A 97 1.53 -16.02 6.56
C LEU A 97 0.65 -15.61 5.37
N LYS A 98 -0.67 -15.72 5.55
CA LYS A 98 -1.66 -15.22 4.59
C LYS A 98 -2.76 -14.49 5.35
N PRO A 99 -3.22 -13.32 4.88
CA PRO A 99 -4.41 -12.70 5.43
C PRO A 99 -5.64 -13.57 5.12
N ASP A 100 -6.54 -13.73 6.09
CA ASP A 100 -7.82 -14.41 5.88
C ASP A 100 -8.78 -13.55 5.04
N LEU A 101 -8.65 -12.23 5.16
CA LEU A 101 -9.31 -11.22 4.33
C LEU A 101 -8.26 -10.24 3.80
N SER A 102 -8.13 -10.15 2.47
CA SER A 102 -7.32 -9.11 1.83
C SER A 102 -8.22 -8.00 1.28
N VAL A 103 -7.92 -6.77 1.67
CA VAL A 103 -8.56 -5.54 1.21
C VAL A 103 -7.52 -4.73 0.45
N TYR A 104 -7.84 -4.32 -0.77
CA TYR A 104 -7.01 -3.37 -1.51
C TYR A 104 -7.73 -2.03 -1.59
N VAL A 105 -7.03 -0.95 -1.23
CA VAL A 105 -7.56 0.40 -1.21
C VAL A 105 -7.25 1.09 -2.54
N LYS A 106 -8.29 1.44 -3.28
CA LYS A 106 -8.19 2.27 -4.50
C LYS A 106 -8.58 3.72 -4.17
N LYS A 107 -7.70 4.65 -4.52
CA LYS A 107 -7.98 6.09 -4.45
C LYS A 107 -8.75 6.51 -5.69
N MET A 108 -10.04 6.77 -5.53
CA MET A 108 -10.90 7.18 -6.64
C MET A 108 -11.17 8.68 -6.57
N ASP A 109 -11.20 9.32 -7.73
CA ASP A 109 -11.72 10.67 -7.86
C ASP A 109 -13.26 10.68 -7.87
N ARG A 110 -13.83 11.89 -7.87
CA ARG A 110 -15.29 12.09 -7.88
C ARG A 110 -15.99 11.59 -9.15
N TYR A 111 -15.24 11.34 -10.22
CA TYR A 111 -15.74 10.84 -11.50
C TYR A 111 -15.63 9.32 -11.61
N GLY A 112 -15.05 8.66 -10.60
CA GLY A 112 -14.85 7.21 -10.59
C GLY A 112 -13.59 6.76 -11.33
N PHE A 113 -12.62 7.66 -11.55
CA PHE A 113 -11.30 7.28 -12.05
C PHE A 113 -10.39 6.87 -10.89
N TRP A 114 -9.65 5.79 -11.09
CA TRP A 114 -8.63 5.35 -10.14
C TRP A 114 -7.34 6.12 -10.39
N HIS A 115 -6.92 6.94 -9.42
CA HIS A 115 -5.76 7.81 -9.54
C HIS A 115 -4.45 7.08 -9.81
N ASP A 116 -4.32 5.85 -9.32
CA ASP A 116 -3.07 5.10 -9.39
C ASP A 116 -3.08 4.05 -10.49
N ARG A 117 -4.09 4.08 -11.37
CA ARG A 117 -4.26 3.08 -12.42
C ARG A 117 -3.01 2.95 -13.28
N ASP A 118 -2.44 4.07 -13.71
CA ASP A 118 -1.30 4.09 -14.63
C ASP A 118 -0.02 3.50 -14.03
N GLU A 119 0.05 3.30 -12.71
CA GLU A 119 1.19 2.69 -12.00
C GLU A 119 0.87 1.28 -11.47
N CYS A 120 -0.40 0.97 -11.25
CA CYS A 120 -0.84 -0.28 -10.63
C CYS A 120 -1.49 -1.26 -11.61
N ASP A 121 -1.95 -0.81 -12.78
CA ASP A 121 -2.61 -1.59 -13.84
C ASP A 121 -1.85 -1.29 -15.16
N LEU A 122 -0.58 -1.71 -15.20
CA LEU A 122 0.35 -1.40 -16.29
C LEU A 122 -0.04 -2.18 -17.56
N GLU A 123 -0.27 -1.43 -18.64
CA GLU A 123 -0.43 -2.01 -19.99
C GLU A 123 0.93 -2.28 -20.67
N GLU A 124 2.01 -1.64 -20.20
CA GLU A 124 3.38 -1.81 -20.67
C GLU A 124 4.21 -2.73 -19.76
N ASP A 125 5.39 -3.13 -20.21
CA ASP A 125 6.32 -3.93 -19.39
C ASP A 125 6.77 -3.14 -18.15
N VAL A 126 6.89 -3.83 -17.02
CA VAL A 126 7.21 -3.21 -15.72
C VAL A 126 8.59 -2.55 -15.74
N ASP A 127 9.58 -3.18 -16.36
CA ASP A 127 10.93 -2.64 -16.43
C ASP A 127 10.99 -1.41 -17.36
N ASP A 128 10.22 -1.43 -18.46
CA ASP A 128 10.08 -0.28 -19.37
C ASP A 128 9.41 0.91 -18.66
N PHE A 129 8.34 0.67 -17.88
CA PHE A 129 7.69 1.69 -17.07
C PHE A 129 8.65 2.30 -16.04
N ILE A 130 9.39 1.46 -15.31
CA ILE A 130 10.39 1.92 -14.33
C ILE A 130 11.49 2.75 -15.00
N LEU A 131 11.94 2.36 -16.19
CA LEU A 131 12.96 3.11 -16.93
C LEU A 131 12.45 4.51 -17.34
N LYS A 132 11.19 4.59 -17.79
CA LYS A 132 10.52 5.86 -18.15
C LYS A 132 10.34 6.76 -16.94
N GLU A 133 9.89 6.23 -15.80
CA GLU A 133 9.75 6.96 -14.54
C GLU A 133 11.10 7.49 -14.06
N LYS A 134 12.15 6.64 -14.05
CA LYS A 134 13.52 7.06 -13.72
C LYS A 134 14.00 8.19 -14.62
N LYS A 135 13.71 8.15 -15.92
CA LYS A 135 14.07 9.21 -16.87
C LYS A 135 13.32 10.51 -16.59
N CYS A 136 12.04 10.43 -16.24
CA CYS A 136 11.23 11.58 -15.85
C CYS A 136 11.77 12.25 -14.59
N LEU A 137 12.00 11.47 -13.52
CA LEU A 137 12.55 11.96 -12.25
C LEU A 137 13.94 12.60 -12.42
N ARG A 138 14.82 11.98 -13.23
CA ARG A 138 16.12 12.58 -13.55
C ARG A 138 15.96 13.92 -14.27
N SER A 139 15.08 13.99 -15.26
CA SER A 139 14.83 15.23 -16.01
C SER A 139 14.32 16.35 -15.09
N PHE A 140 13.46 16.00 -14.13
CA PHE A 140 12.95 16.95 -13.14
C PHE A 140 14.04 17.40 -12.15
N ALA A 141 14.83 16.48 -11.60
CA ALA A 141 15.95 16.81 -10.71
C ALA A 141 17.02 17.67 -11.41
N GLU A 142 17.31 17.40 -12.69
CA GLU A 142 18.20 18.24 -13.50
C GLU A 142 17.65 19.65 -13.70
N PHE A 143 16.33 19.77 -13.89
CA PHE A 143 15.66 21.04 -14.03
C PHE A 143 15.72 21.86 -12.73
N GLU A 144 15.41 21.24 -11.58
CA GLU A 144 15.52 21.88 -10.26
C GLU A 144 16.96 22.31 -9.96
N ALA A 145 17.95 21.44 -10.17
CA ALA A 145 19.35 21.78 -9.95
C ALA A 145 19.80 22.98 -10.79
N ARG A 146 19.30 23.11 -12.03
CA ARG A 146 19.55 24.28 -12.88
C ARG A 146 18.91 25.56 -12.31
N LEU A 147 17.70 25.47 -11.77
CA LEU A 147 17.04 26.61 -11.13
C LEU A 147 17.76 27.07 -9.86
N GLU A 148 18.29 26.14 -9.08
CA GLU A 148 19.00 26.41 -7.83
C GLU A 148 20.49 26.76 -8.03
N GLY A 149 21.00 26.71 -9.25
CA GLY A 149 22.41 26.97 -9.56
C GLY A 149 23.37 25.91 -9.00
N ALA A 150 22.85 24.75 -8.60
CA ALA A 150 23.64 23.65 -8.06
C ALA A 150 24.14 22.73 -9.17
N ARG A 151 25.42 22.31 -9.09
CA ARG A 151 25.93 21.18 -9.89
C ARG A 151 25.66 19.87 -9.15
N MET A 152 24.44 19.34 -9.27
CA MET A 152 24.19 17.95 -8.87
C MET A 152 24.69 17.01 -9.95
N SER A 153 25.47 15.99 -9.57
CA SER A 153 25.78 14.86 -10.44
C SER A 153 24.56 13.93 -10.51
N THR A 154 23.80 14.01 -11.61
CA THR A 154 22.55 13.24 -11.79
C THR A 154 22.77 11.80 -12.26
N GLU A 155 24.04 11.41 -12.50
CA GLU A 155 24.40 10.08 -12.99
C GLU A 155 24.09 8.93 -12.01
N ASN A 156 23.97 9.20 -10.71
CA ASN A 156 23.79 8.17 -9.66
C ASN A 156 22.49 8.31 -8.85
N ILE A 157 21.45 8.98 -9.38
CA ILE A 157 20.17 9.04 -8.68
C ILE A 157 19.48 7.67 -8.82
N GLU A 158 19.52 6.88 -7.76
CA GLU A 158 18.80 5.63 -7.60
C GLU A 158 17.57 5.83 -6.72
N PHE A 159 16.45 5.21 -7.10
CA PHE A 159 15.20 5.23 -6.35
C PHE A 159 14.78 3.80 -5.97
N PRO A 160 15.59 3.09 -5.17
CA PRO A 160 15.40 1.66 -4.91
C PRO A 160 14.04 1.36 -4.24
N LEU A 161 13.58 2.23 -3.33
CA LEU A 161 12.29 2.09 -2.66
C LEU A 161 11.12 2.22 -3.65
N SER A 162 11.14 3.26 -4.49
CA SER A 162 10.07 3.49 -5.48
C SER A 162 10.02 2.34 -6.49
N GLU A 163 11.17 1.89 -6.95
CA GLU A 163 11.29 0.74 -7.85
C GLU A 163 10.71 -0.54 -7.21
N GLU A 164 11.06 -0.82 -5.96
CA GLU A 164 10.52 -1.97 -5.22
C GLU A 164 9.00 -1.91 -5.11
N ILE A 165 8.43 -0.73 -4.78
CA ILE A 165 6.98 -0.56 -4.66
C ILE A 165 6.31 -0.70 -6.03
N ILE A 166 6.85 -0.12 -7.10
CA ILE A 166 6.29 -0.25 -8.45
C ILE A 166 6.29 -1.72 -8.88
N LYS A 167 7.42 -2.42 -8.70
CA LYS A 167 7.51 -3.86 -9.01
C LYS A 167 6.51 -4.67 -8.20
N TYR A 168 6.35 -4.37 -6.91
CA TYR A 168 5.36 -5.02 -6.07
C TYR A 168 3.95 -4.79 -6.60
N GLN A 169 3.54 -3.54 -6.83
CA GLN A 169 2.18 -3.22 -7.28
C GLN A 169 1.91 -3.86 -8.66
N ALA A 170 2.85 -3.75 -9.60
CA ALA A 170 2.72 -4.34 -10.93
C ALA A 170 2.68 -5.87 -10.91
N TYR A 171 3.58 -6.53 -10.17
CA TYR A 171 3.62 -8.00 -10.09
C TYR A 171 2.39 -8.57 -9.40
N HIS A 172 1.98 -7.95 -8.30
CA HIS A 172 0.78 -8.38 -7.60
C HIS A 172 -0.50 -8.01 -8.34
N ASP A 173 -0.46 -7.12 -9.35
CA ASP A 173 -1.57 -6.87 -10.28
C ASP A 173 -1.56 -7.79 -11.51
N LEU A 174 -0.40 -8.10 -12.10
CA LEU A 174 -0.22 -9.12 -13.15
C LEU A 174 -0.64 -10.53 -12.69
N LEU A 175 -0.55 -10.80 -11.38
CA LEU A 175 -1.11 -11.99 -10.74
C LEU A 175 -2.61 -11.86 -10.36
N THR A 176 -3.27 -10.69 -10.47
CA THR A 176 -4.67 -10.47 -10.02
C THR A 176 -5.78 -10.99 -10.94
N GLY A 177 -5.49 -12.06 -11.67
CA GLY A 177 -6.48 -13.13 -11.81
C GLY A 177 -6.84 -13.83 -10.48
N LEU A 178 -6.77 -13.16 -9.32
CA LEU A 178 -6.93 -13.78 -8.00
C LEU A 178 -8.32 -13.57 -7.39
N PRO A 179 -9.02 -14.66 -7.00
CA PRO A 179 -10.25 -14.60 -6.21
C PRO A 179 -9.96 -14.11 -4.78
N ASN A 180 -10.97 -13.52 -4.12
CA ASN A 180 -10.98 -13.14 -2.69
C ASN A 180 -10.26 -11.83 -2.26
N ARG A 181 -10.25 -10.79 -3.10
CA ARG A 181 -10.09 -9.41 -2.61
C ARG A 181 -11.42 -8.66 -2.62
N ALA A 182 -11.74 -8.01 -1.50
CA ALA A 182 -12.75 -6.97 -1.48
C ALA A 182 -12.08 -5.64 -1.85
N LEU A 183 -12.63 -4.92 -2.82
CA LEU A 183 -12.11 -3.62 -3.25
C LEU A 183 -12.64 -2.55 -2.31
N PHE A 184 -11.80 -1.83 -1.59
CA PHE A 184 -12.25 -0.65 -0.85
C PHE A 184 -12.02 0.60 -1.72
N THR A 185 -13.10 1.30 -2.01
CA THR A 185 -13.05 2.54 -2.79
C THR A 185 -13.21 3.74 -1.85
N ILE A 186 -12.20 4.60 -1.81
CA ILE A 186 -12.32 5.95 -1.22
C ILE A 186 -12.61 6.94 -2.34
N TYR A 187 -13.67 7.75 -2.20
CA TYR A 187 -13.91 8.91 -3.05
C TYR A 187 -13.33 10.15 -2.36
N LEU A 188 -12.50 10.91 -3.07
CA LEU A 188 -11.77 12.09 -2.57
C LEU A 188 -12.65 13.20 -1.94
N ASP A 189 -13.95 13.27 -2.25
CA ASP A 189 -14.81 14.42 -1.90
C ASP A 189 -16.01 14.11 -0.97
N LEU A 190 -16.01 13.01 -0.21
CA LEU A 190 -17.13 12.69 0.72
C LEU A 190 -16.86 12.91 2.22
N GLU A 191 -15.76 13.56 2.60
CA GLU A 191 -15.54 14.07 3.98
C GLU A 191 -15.26 15.59 4.04
N ILE A 192 -15.87 16.41 3.15
CA ILE A 192 -15.94 17.89 3.30
C ILE A 192 -17.39 18.41 3.23
N SER A 193 -18.35 17.70 3.84
CA SER A 193 -19.71 18.25 4.03
C SER A 193 -20.43 17.80 5.30
N GLN A 194 -19.70 17.39 6.34
CA GLN A 194 -20.25 17.24 7.71
C GLN A 194 -19.25 17.66 8.80
N ALA A 195 -18.62 18.82 8.63
CA ALA A 195 -18.01 19.58 9.72
C ALA A 195 -18.90 20.80 10.02
#